data_AF-A0A942Q256-F1
#
_entry.id   AF-A0A942Q256-F1
#
_cell.length_a   1.000
_cell.length_b   1.000
_cell.length_c   1.000
_cell.angle_alpha   90.00
_cell.angle_beta   90.00
_cell.angle_gamma   90.00
#
_symmetry.space_group_name_H-M   'P 1'
#
loop_
_entity.id
_entity.type
_entity.pdbx_description
1 polymer ?
#
loop_
_entity_poly.entity_id
_entity_poly.type
_entity_poly.pdbx_seq_one_letter_code
_entity_poly.pdbx_strand_id
1 'polypeptide(L)'
;MNFFRIIKILLLIFFMGTLSGKKMDRLDNKTFYGFLSKVGGKIEKKYNLTICGSGSGSSPEGYYINKFILSFNAYGPLSHEQLRKLLIECANELVREVNLEKKLEPFLIRKPYPIQNVQIIVFNYDKHGGGVKDPLITVAQISNGILTFRTRDPENDLKYKNNFKETYEEVLEKLKTAPVSESKEKIQLN
;
A
#
# COMPACT_ATOMS: atom_id res chain seq x y z
N MET A 1 -34.59 41.38 -31.64
CA MET A 1 -33.63 40.90 -30.62
C MET A 1 -32.39 41.79 -30.69
N ASN A 2 -32.17 42.64 -29.68
CA ASN A 2 -31.26 43.79 -29.79
C ASN A 2 -29.80 43.35 -29.99
N PHE A 3 -29.14 43.89 -31.02
CA PHE A 3 -27.73 43.63 -31.36
C PHE A 3 -26.78 43.77 -30.15
N PHE A 4 -27.06 44.73 -29.26
CA PHE A 4 -26.34 44.93 -28.00
C PHE A 4 -26.50 43.79 -26.97
N ARG A 5 -27.60 43.01 -26.99
CA ARG A 5 -27.75 41.80 -26.14
C ARG A 5 -26.91 40.65 -26.66
N ILE A 6 -26.74 40.52 -27.98
CA ILE A 6 -25.94 39.43 -28.59
C ILE A 6 -24.45 39.65 -28.32
N ILE A 7 -23.96 40.90 -28.40
CA ILE A 7 -22.56 41.25 -28.09
C ILE A 7 -22.22 41.02 -26.61
N LYS A 8 -23.14 41.32 -25.67
CA LYS A 8 -22.94 41.01 -24.24
C LYS A 8 -22.85 39.52 -23.96
N ILE A 9 -23.61 38.68 -24.67
CA ILE A 9 -23.56 37.22 -24.52
C ILE A 9 -22.24 36.68 -25.09
N LEU A 10 -21.77 37.19 -26.23
CA LEU A 10 -20.47 36.81 -26.81
C LEU A 10 -19.27 37.20 -25.93
N LEU A 11 -19.30 38.36 -25.26
CA LEU A 11 -18.26 38.77 -24.31
C LEU A 11 -18.23 37.92 -23.02
N LEU A 12 -19.38 37.40 -22.57
CA LEU A 12 -19.46 36.47 -21.43
C LEU A 12 -18.88 35.09 -21.74
N ILE A 13 -19.01 34.61 -22.99
CA ILE A 13 -18.44 33.33 -23.42
C ILE A 13 -16.90 33.42 -23.53
N PHE A 14 -16.36 34.60 -23.86
CA PHE A 14 -14.92 34.81 -23.96
C PHE A 14 -14.21 34.83 -22.59
N PHE A 15 -14.91 35.16 -21.50
CA PHE A 15 -14.35 35.15 -20.14
C PHE A 15 -14.33 33.76 -19.47
N MET A 16 -15.04 32.76 -20.03
CA MET A 16 -14.91 31.36 -19.59
C MET A 16 -13.75 30.61 -20.28
N GLY A 17 -13.07 31.25 -21.24
CA GLY A 17 -12.02 30.64 -22.07
C GLY A 17 -10.59 30.71 -21.52
N THR A 18 -10.38 31.02 -20.23
CA THR A 18 -9.04 31.03 -19.63
C THR A 18 -8.96 30.24 -18.32
N LEU A 19 -9.62 29.09 -18.25
CA LEU A 19 -9.06 27.98 -17.48
C LEU A 19 -7.88 27.41 -18.27
N SER A 20 -6.80 28.20 -18.30
CA SER A 20 -5.46 27.73 -18.62
C SER A 20 -5.28 26.47 -17.80
N GLY A 21 -5.25 25.31 -18.46
CA GLY A 21 -5.07 24.03 -17.79
C GLY A 21 -3.81 24.15 -16.97
N LYS A 22 -3.97 24.32 -15.64
CA LYS A 22 -2.83 24.35 -14.74
C LYS A 22 -2.08 23.06 -15.03
N LYS A 23 -0.87 23.16 -15.56
CA LYS A 23 0.04 22.02 -15.58
C LYS A 23 0.06 21.53 -14.14
N MET A 24 -0.46 20.33 -13.91
CA MET A 24 -0.41 19.74 -12.58
C MET A 24 1.06 19.57 -12.27
N ASP A 25 1.56 20.37 -11.33
CA ASP A 25 2.92 20.20 -10.85
C ASP A 25 3.06 18.76 -10.35
N ARG A 26 4.20 18.12 -10.60
CA ARG A 26 4.44 16.78 -10.06
C ARG A 26 4.60 16.90 -8.55
N LEU A 27 4.05 15.94 -7.80
CA LEU A 27 4.37 15.84 -6.38
C LEU A 27 5.89 15.71 -6.24
N ASP A 28 6.49 16.57 -5.41
CA ASP A 28 7.92 16.52 -5.20
C ASP A 28 8.31 15.25 -4.43
N ASN A 29 9.48 14.69 -4.78
CA ASN A 29 9.98 13.46 -4.17
C ASN A 29 10.15 13.59 -2.66
N LYS A 30 10.50 14.77 -2.13
CA LYS A 30 10.70 14.97 -0.69
C LYS A 30 9.38 14.83 0.07
N THR A 31 8.29 15.40 -0.45
CA THR A 31 6.96 15.23 0.15
C THR A 31 6.51 13.78 0.08
N PHE A 32 6.68 13.12 -1.07
CA PHE A 32 6.27 11.73 -1.25
C PHE A 32 7.05 10.76 -0.33
N TYR A 33 8.38 10.76 -0.40
CA TYR A 33 9.21 9.87 0.40
C TYR A 33 9.21 10.26 1.88
N GLY A 34 9.02 11.54 2.21
CA GLY A 34 8.79 11.98 3.58
C GLY A 34 7.52 11.39 4.18
N PHE A 35 6.43 11.35 3.40
CA PHE A 35 5.20 10.66 3.79
C PHE A 35 5.41 9.15 3.98
N LEU A 36 6.02 8.46 3.00
CA LEU A 36 6.28 7.01 3.10
C LEU A 36 7.18 6.66 4.28
N SER A 37 8.22 7.45 4.54
CA SER A 37 9.11 7.26 5.70
C SER A 37 8.35 7.42 7.02
N LYS A 38 7.49 8.44 7.14
CA LYS A 38 6.64 8.65 8.32
C LYS A 38 5.70 7.47 8.57
N VAL A 39 4.97 7.02 7.55
CA VAL A 39 4.01 5.91 7.68
C VAL A 39 4.75 4.59 7.91
N GLY A 40 5.85 4.37 7.18
CA GLY A 40 6.74 3.23 7.33
C GLY A 40 7.27 3.07 8.75
N GLY A 41 7.82 4.14 9.33
CA GLY A 41 8.30 4.13 10.71
C GLY A 41 7.18 3.96 11.75
N LYS A 42 5.94 4.37 11.43
CA LYS A 42 4.77 4.10 12.28
C LYS A 42 4.41 2.62 12.29
N ILE A 43 4.35 2.00 11.11
CA ILE A 43 4.08 0.56 10.94
C ILE A 43 5.18 -0.27 11.58
N GLU A 44 6.44 0.09 11.34
CA GLU A 44 7.63 -0.55 11.89
C GLU A 44 7.53 -0.72 13.42
N LYS A 45 7.31 0.39 14.12
CA LYS A 45 7.20 0.40 15.59
C LYS A 45 5.98 -0.36 16.08
N LYS A 46 4.84 -0.23 15.38
CA LYS A 46 3.57 -0.82 15.82
C LYS A 46 3.57 -2.34 15.76
N TYR A 47 4.25 -2.93 14.76
CA TYR A 47 4.20 -4.37 14.52
C TYR A 47 5.55 -5.07 14.66
N ASN A 48 6.55 -4.41 15.27
CA ASN A 48 7.90 -4.93 15.46
C ASN A 48 8.53 -5.45 14.15
N LEU A 49 8.49 -4.62 13.12
CA LEU A 49 9.11 -4.88 11.83
C LEU A 49 10.38 -4.05 11.66
N THR A 50 11.05 -4.17 10.52
CA THR A 50 12.11 -3.26 10.09
C THR A 50 11.86 -2.84 8.66
N ILE A 51 11.70 -1.54 8.39
CA ILE A 51 11.52 -1.06 7.02
C ILE A 51 12.80 -1.31 6.20
N CYS A 52 12.63 -1.87 5.01
CA CYS A 52 13.74 -2.16 4.10
C CYS A 52 13.51 -1.64 2.69
N GLY A 53 12.33 -1.11 2.39
CA GLY A 53 12.04 -0.49 1.10
C GLY A 53 10.80 0.39 1.12
N SER A 54 10.79 1.37 0.22
CA SER A 54 9.63 2.21 -0.07
C SER A 54 9.63 2.58 -1.55
N GLY A 55 8.46 2.79 -2.13
CA GLY A 55 8.35 3.08 -3.56
C GLY A 55 6.98 3.58 -4.01
N SER A 56 6.92 3.90 -5.30
CA SER A 56 5.72 4.42 -5.97
C SER A 56 5.43 3.63 -7.24
N GLY A 57 4.14 3.52 -7.58
CA GLY A 57 3.70 3.32 -8.95
C GLY A 57 3.12 4.62 -9.50
N SER A 58 3.46 4.92 -10.75
CA SER A 58 2.92 6.06 -11.48
C SER A 58 1.93 5.60 -12.55
N SER A 59 0.90 6.41 -12.77
CA SER A 59 0.06 6.34 -13.98
C SER A 59 0.93 6.35 -15.26
N PRO A 60 0.46 5.79 -16.38
CA PRO A 60 1.20 5.78 -17.64
C PRO A 60 1.67 7.18 -18.07
N GLU A 61 0.87 8.21 -17.79
CA GLU A 61 1.16 9.61 -18.10
C GLU A 61 2.12 10.26 -17.08
N GLY A 62 2.38 9.59 -15.95
CA GLY A 62 3.34 10.01 -14.93
C GLY A 62 2.87 11.15 -14.02
N TYR A 63 1.58 11.53 -14.09
CA TYR A 63 1.02 12.65 -13.32
C TYR A 63 0.45 12.22 -11.96
N TYR A 64 -0.17 11.04 -11.91
CA TYR A 64 -0.82 10.52 -10.71
C TYR A 64 -0.08 9.32 -10.12
N ILE A 65 -0.11 9.25 -8.80
CA ILE A 65 0.31 8.11 -8.01
C ILE A 65 -0.78 7.04 -8.09
N ASN A 66 -0.43 5.89 -8.65
CA ASN A 66 -1.31 4.73 -8.72
C ASN A 66 -0.93 3.63 -7.73
N LYS A 67 0.24 3.69 -7.09
CA LYS A 67 0.60 2.73 -6.05
C LYS A 67 1.51 3.30 -4.97
N PHE A 68 1.26 2.98 -3.71
CA PHE A 68 2.20 3.18 -2.60
C PHE A 68 2.79 1.84 -2.18
N ILE A 69 4.11 1.74 -2.06
CA ILE A 69 4.80 0.49 -1.77
C ILE A 69 5.64 0.66 -0.49
N LEU A 70 5.47 -0.26 0.46
CA LEU A 70 6.33 -0.39 1.64
C LEU A 70 6.78 -1.85 1.78
N SER A 71 8.06 -2.04 2.08
CA SER A 71 8.66 -3.35 2.29
C SER A 71 9.30 -3.42 3.67
N PHE A 72 9.14 -4.56 4.34
CA PHE A 72 9.59 -4.79 5.69
C PHE A 72 10.30 -6.14 5.84
N ASN A 73 11.25 -6.21 6.75
CA ASN A 73 11.78 -7.45 7.30
C ASN A 73 11.03 -7.78 8.60
N ALA A 74 10.70 -9.05 8.78
CA ALA A 74 10.25 -9.63 10.04
C ALA A 74 11.31 -10.64 10.53
N TYR A 75 11.65 -10.59 11.81
CA TYR A 75 12.64 -11.48 12.43
C TYR A 75 11.96 -12.43 13.41
N GLY A 76 12.28 -13.72 13.29
CA GLY A 76 11.53 -14.79 13.94
C GLY A 76 10.42 -15.24 12.99
N PRO A 77 10.44 -16.50 12.52
CA PRO A 77 9.61 -16.93 11.42
C PRO A 77 8.13 -16.82 11.78
N LEU A 78 7.43 -15.88 11.15
CA LEU A 78 6.00 -15.72 11.32
C LEU A 78 5.24 -16.84 10.60
N SER A 79 4.17 -17.31 11.23
CA SER A 79 3.24 -18.28 10.63
C SER A 79 2.43 -17.65 9.50
N HIS A 80 1.76 -18.49 8.71
CA HIS A 80 0.84 -18.02 7.66
C HIS A 80 -0.25 -17.11 8.22
N GLU A 81 -0.87 -17.48 9.36
CA GLU A 81 -1.90 -16.68 10.02
C GLU A 81 -1.37 -15.32 10.50
N GLN A 82 -0.19 -15.31 11.13
CA GLN A 82 0.46 -14.07 11.58
C GLN A 82 0.77 -13.15 10.40
N LEU A 83 1.31 -13.69 9.30
CA LEU A 83 1.59 -12.93 8.08
C LEU A 83 0.30 -12.40 7.43
N ARG A 84 -0.77 -13.20 7.40
CA ARG A 84 -2.08 -12.76 6.89
C ARG A 84 -2.59 -11.55 7.65
N LYS A 85 -2.64 -11.64 8.99
CA LYS A 85 -3.06 -10.53 9.86
C LYS A 85 -2.17 -9.30 9.64
N LEU A 86 -0.86 -9.48 9.64
CA LEU A 86 0.11 -8.41 9.46
C LEU A 86 -0.08 -7.67 8.12
N LEU A 87 -0.27 -8.39 7.01
CA LEU A 87 -0.48 -7.77 5.70
C LEU A 87 -1.75 -6.91 5.66
N ILE A 88 -2.85 -7.40 6.22
CA ILE A 88 -4.12 -6.65 6.30
C ILE A 88 -3.96 -5.40 7.15
N GLU A 89 -3.38 -5.55 8.34
CA GLU A 89 -3.22 -4.46 9.29
C GLU A 89 -2.27 -3.37 8.76
N CYS A 90 -1.15 -3.73 8.14
CA CYS A 90 -0.22 -2.80 7.51
C CYS A 90 -0.83 -2.09 6.30
N ALA A 91 -1.54 -2.82 5.44
CA ALA A 91 -2.14 -2.25 4.25
C ALA A 91 -3.29 -1.29 4.58
N ASN A 92 -4.12 -1.64 5.56
CA ASN A 92 -5.18 -0.76 6.06
C ASN A 92 -4.62 0.48 6.74
N GLU A 93 -3.53 0.35 7.49
CA GLU A 93 -2.83 1.49 8.08
C GLU A 93 -2.33 2.44 6.98
N LEU A 94 -1.65 1.93 5.94
CA LEU A 94 -1.18 2.75 4.82
C LEU A 94 -2.33 3.40 4.06
N VAL A 95 -3.39 2.66 3.73
CA VAL A 95 -4.59 3.20 3.07
C VAL A 95 -5.20 4.35 3.89
N ARG A 96 -5.30 4.17 5.22
CA ARG A 96 -5.86 5.19 6.11
C ARG A 96 -5.00 6.44 6.11
N GLU A 97 -3.68 6.31 6.25
CA GLU A 97 -2.76 7.45 6.28
C GLU A 97 -2.74 8.20 4.93
N VAL A 98 -2.81 7.50 3.79
CA VAL A 98 -2.90 8.13 2.46
C VAL A 98 -4.18 8.95 2.34
N ASN A 99 -5.32 8.40 2.78
CA ASN A 99 -6.60 9.11 2.73
C ASN A 99 -6.69 10.31 3.67
N LEU A 100 -5.87 10.35 4.72
CA LEU A 100 -5.79 11.49 5.66
C LEU A 100 -4.82 12.60 5.19
N GLU A 101 -3.88 12.28 4.30
CA GLU A 101 -2.85 13.22 3.86
C GLU A 101 -3.35 14.13 2.73
N LYS A 102 -3.89 15.30 3.12
CA LYS A 102 -4.40 16.33 2.20
C LYS A 102 -3.37 16.81 1.17
N LYS A 103 -2.06 16.72 1.47
CA LYS A 103 -1.02 17.12 0.51
C LYS A 103 -0.90 16.16 -0.67
N LEU A 104 -1.22 14.89 -0.47
CA LEU A 104 -1.18 13.88 -1.55
C LEU A 104 -2.43 13.96 -2.43
N GLU A 105 -3.50 14.53 -1.90
CA GLU A 105 -4.84 14.52 -2.47
C GLU A 105 -4.91 14.90 -3.97
N PRO A 106 -4.22 15.94 -4.48
CA PRO A 106 -4.26 16.30 -5.90
C PRO A 106 -3.57 15.28 -6.83
N PHE A 107 -2.71 14.42 -6.26
CA PHE A 107 -1.82 13.53 -7.00
C PHE A 107 -2.30 12.08 -6.99
N LEU A 108 -3.42 11.77 -6.34
CA LEU A 108 -3.98 10.42 -6.28
C LEU A 108 -4.81 10.12 -7.53
N ILE A 109 -4.59 8.94 -8.15
CA ILE A 109 -5.37 8.51 -9.33
C ILE A 109 -6.86 8.33 -9.04
N ARG A 110 -7.23 8.03 -7.80
CA ARG A 110 -8.62 7.82 -7.36
C ARG A 110 -8.79 8.14 -5.88
N LYS A 111 -10.01 8.53 -5.49
CA LYS A 111 -10.42 8.75 -4.09
C LYS A 111 -11.77 8.11 -3.79
N PRO A 112 -11.99 7.57 -2.57
CA PRO A 112 -10.97 7.30 -1.57
C PRO A 112 -9.88 6.35 -2.13
N TYR A 113 -8.65 6.54 -1.66
CA TYR A 113 -7.54 5.71 -2.06
C TYR A 113 -7.75 4.29 -1.55
N PRO A 114 -7.67 3.28 -2.41
CA PRO A 114 -8.14 1.95 -2.09
C PRO A 114 -7.04 0.97 -1.66
N ILE A 115 -7.45 -0.18 -1.18
CA ILE A 115 -6.54 -1.29 -0.90
C ILE A 115 -5.84 -1.82 -2.16
N GLN A 116 -6.48 -1.75 -3.33
CA GLN A 116 -5.86 -2.24 -4.58
C GLN A 116 -4.65 -1.40 -5.02
N ASN A 117 -4.52 -0.19 -4.50
CA ASN A 117 -3.45 0.74 -4.88
C ASN A 117 -2.36 0.81 -3.80
N VAL A 118 -2.33 -0.12 -2.84
CA VAL A 118 -1.19 -0.26 -1.92
C VAL A 118 -0.49 -1.59 -2.12
N GLN A 119 0.78 -1.63 -1.76
CA GLN A 119 1.56 -2.85 -1.69
C GLN A 119 2.37 -2.89 -0.39
N ILE A 120 2.18 -3.97 0.37
CA ILE A 120 3.01 -4.30 1.52
C ILE A 120 3.75 -5.58 1.19
N ILE A 121 5.06 -5.60 1.38
CA ILE A 121 5.91 -6.78 1.25
C ILE A 121 6.56 -7.06 2.61
N VAL A 122 6.50 -8.30 3.07
CA VAL A 122 7.17 -8.76 4.28
C VAL A 122 8.10 -9.90 3.90
N PHE A 123 9.40 -9.68 4.11
CA PHE A 123 10.43 -10.70 4.03
C PHE A 123 10.57 -11.35 5.41
N ASN A 124 10.31 -12.65 5.48
CA ASN A 124 10.31 -13.39 6.73
C ASN A 124 11.67 -14.05 6.95
N TYR A 125 12.32 -13.71 8.05
CA TYR A 125 13.63 -14.24 8.43
C TYR A 125 13.53 -15.05 9.71
N ASP A 126 14.49 -15.95 9.91
CA ASP A 126 14.67 -16.58 11.21
C ASP A 126 15.17 -15.56 12.26
N LYS A 127 15.26 -15.99 13.52
CA LYS A 127 15.72 -15.16 14.65
C LYS A 127 17.16 -14.66 14.52
N HIS A 128 17.95 -15.22 13.61
CA HIS A 128 19.33 -14.84 13.34
C HIS A 128 19.46 -14.03 12.03
N GLY A 129 18.36 -13.69 11.37
CA GLY A 129 18.35 -12.98 10.09
C GLY A 129 18.61 -13.88 8.88
N GLY A 130 18.64 -15.21 9.06
CA GLY A 130 18.75 -16.17 7.98
C GLY A 130 17.45 -16.29 7.20
N GLY A 131 17.55 -16.48 5.88
CA GLY A 131 16.38 -16.67 5.02
C GLY A 131 15.70 -18.01 5.31
N VAL A 132 14.39 -18.00 5.54
CA VAL A 132 13.63 -19.24 5.74
C VAL A 132 13.26 -19.89 4.41
N LYS A 133 13.18 -21.23 4.42
CA LYS A 133 12.86 -22.07 3.26
C LYS A 133 11.61 -22.90 3.54
N ASP A 134 11.08 -23.55 2.51
CA ASP A 134 9.97 -24.50 2.63
C ASP A 134 10.23 -25.50 3.77
N PRO A 135 9.25 -25.74 4.67
CA PRO A 135 7.83 -25.38 4.57
C PRO A 135 7.46 -23.97 5.08
N LEU A 136 8.41 -23.16 5.55
CA LEU A 136 8.14 -21.81 6.07
C LEU A 136 7.98 -20.78 4.94
N ILE A 137 7.07 -19.82 5.15
CA ILE A 137 6.85 -18.71 4.21
C ILE A 137 8.05 -17.77 4.29
N THR A 138 8.70 -17.55 3.15
CA THR A 138 9.88 -16.68 2.99
C THR A 138 9.48 -15.24 2.64
N VAL A 139 8.38 -15.09 1.89
CA VAL A 139 7.85 -13.78 1.47
C VAL A 139 6.34 -13.83 1.52
N ALA A 140 5.77 -12.83 2.18
CA ALA A 140 4.34 -12.53 2.13
C ALA A 140 4.16 -11.12 1.54
N GLN A 141 3.14 -10.93 0.71
CA GLN A 141 2.79 -9.60 0.24
C GLN A 141 1.29 -9.45 0.03
N ILE A 142 0.79 -8.21 0.07
CA ILE A 142 -0.49 -7.83 -0.52
C ILE A 142 -0.22 -6.84 -1.64
N SER A 143 -0.80 -7.06 -2.82
CA SER A 143 -0.74 -6.13 -3.95
C SER A 143 -1.98 -6.31 -4.80
N ASN A 144 -2.57 -5.21 -5.28
CA ASN A 144 -3.83 -5.24 -6.04
C ASN A 144 -4.98 -5.96 -5.29
N GLY A 145 -5.00 -5.89 -3.96
CA GLY A 145 -6.01 -6.58 -3.13
C GLY A 145 -5.83 -8.10 -3.03
N ILE A 146 -4.70 -8.65 -3.48
CA ILE A 146 -4.41 -10.09 -3.42
C ILE A 146 -3.24 -10.31 -2.48
N LEU A 147 -3.46 -11.12 -1.44
CA LEU A 147 -2.40 -11.64 -0.58
C LEU A 147 -1.70 -12.79 -1.30
N THR A 148 -0.38 -12.82 -1.26
CA THR A 148 0.45 -13.86 -1.85
C THR A 148 1.51 -14.29 -0.85
N PHE A 149 1.62 -15.60 -0.62
CA PHE A 149 2.58 -16.21 0.28
C PHE A 149 3.45 -17.20 -0.48
N ARG A 150 4.77 -17.11 -0.33
CA ARG A 150 5.70 -17.95 -1.06
C ARG A 150 6.66 -18.66 -0.11
N THR A 151 7.00 -19.90 -0.44
CA THR A 151 8.10 -20.63 0.21
C THR A 151 9.27 -20.77 -0.77
N ARG A 152 10.50 -20.73 -0.27
CA ARG A 152 11.71 -20.91 -1.10
C ARG A 152 12.05 -22.38 -1.21
N ASP A 153 12.46 -22.83 -2.39
CA ASP A 153 12.89 -24.20 -2.60
C ASP A 153 14.17 -24.51 -1.79
N PRO A 154 14.17 -25.54 -0.91
CA PRO A 154 15.35 -25.90 -0.13
C PRO A 154 16.57 -26.23 -0.99
N GLU A 155 16.33 -26.84 -2.16
CA GLU A 155 17.35 -27.33 -3.08
C GLU A 155 17.77 -26.28 -4.12
N ASN A 156 17.01 -25.19 -4.26
CA ASN A 156 17.28 -24.14 -5.23
C ASN A 156 16.86 -22.75 -4.73
N ASP A 157 17.81 -21.99 -4.19
CA ASP A 157 17.55 -20.68 -3.59
C ASP A 157 17.04 -19.60 -4.55
N LEU A 158 17.12 -19.85 -5.87
CA LEU A 158 16.62 -18.94 -6.90
C LEU A 158 15.15 -19.18 -7.25
N LYS A 159 14.52 -20.22 -6.70
CA LYS A 159 13.15 -20.62 -7.03
C LYS A 159 12.23 -20.59 -5.80
N TYR A 160 10.99 -20.21 -6.06
CA TYR A 160 9.90 -20.47 -5.13
C TYR A 160 9.36 -21.87 -5.36
N LYS A 161 9.14 -22.62 -4.28
CA LYS A 161 8.54 -23.95 -4.32
C LYS A 161 7.02 -23.88 -4.31
N ASN A 162 6.46 -23.11 -3.36
CA ASN A 162 5.02 -22.94 -3.22
C ASN A 162 4.59 -21.46 -3.37
N ASN A 163 3.36 -21.26 -3.82
CA ASN A 163 2.74 -19.95 -4.01
C ASN A 163 1.25 -20.02 -3.70
N PHE A 164 0.85 -19.47 -2.55
CA PHE A 164 -0.53 -19.42 -2.09
C PHE A 164 -1.10 -18.02 -2.33
N LYS A 165 -2.38 -17.95 -2.70
CA LYS A 165 -3.08 -16.68 -2.95
C LYS A 165 -4.42 -16.65 -2.24
N GLU A 166 -4.76 -15.48 -1.73
CA GLU A 166 -6.05 -15.20 -1.10
C GLU A 166 -6.45 -13.77 -1.46
N THR A 167 -7.74 -13.51 -1.62
CA THR A 167 -8.23 -12.14 -1.80
C THR A 167 -8.28 -11.42 -0.46
N TYR A 168 -8.18 -10.09 -0.49
CA TYR A 168 -8.36 -9.23 0.68
C TYR A 168 -9.71 -9.51 1.34
N GLU A 169 -10.77 -9.65 0.54
CA GLU A 169 -12.13 -9.91 0.98
C GLU A 169 -12.27 -11.29 1.66
N GLU A 170 -11.73 -12.36 1.07
CA GLU A 170 -11.71 -13.70 1.70
C GLU A 170 -11.03 -13.67 3.06
N VAL A 171 -9.90 -12.96 3.15
CA VAL A 171 -9.15 -12.84 4.40
C VAL A 171 -9.94 -12.07 5.46
N LEU A 172 -10.62 -10.99 5.09
CA LEU A 172 -11.49 -10.27 6.02
C LEU A 172 -12.61 -11.16 6.57
N GLU A 173 -13.22 -12.01 5.75
CA GLU A 173 -14.25 -12.94 6.21
C GLU A 173 -13.67 -14.01 7.16
N LYS A 174 -12.47 -14.52 6.89
CA LYS A 174 -11.75 -15.44 7.81
C LYS A 174 -11.47 -14.77 9.16
N LEU A 175 -11.04 -13.51 9.16
CA LEU A 175 -10.73 -12.78 10.39
C LEU A 175 -11.97 -12.43 11.23
N LYS A 176 -13.15 -12.31 10.61
CA LYS A 176 -14.43 -12.11 11.34
C LYS A 176 -14.95 -13.38 12.00
N THR A 177 -14.64 -14.53 11.41
CA THR A 177 -15.16 -15.85 11.84
C THR A 177 -14.22 -16.58 12.80
N ALA A 178 -13.00 -16.07 13.00
CA ALA A 178 -12.06 -16.61 13.98
C ALA A 178 -12.58 -16.42 15.43
N PRO A 179 -12.61 -17.47 16.28
CA PRO A 179 -13.06 -17.35 17.66
C PRO A 179 -12.21 -16.37 18.47
N VAL A 180 -12.86 -15.59 19.34
CA VAL A 180 -12.35 -14.42 20.07
C VAL A 180 -11.10 -14.70 20.95
N SER A 181 -10.74 -15.97 21.19
CA SER A 181 -9.64 -16.38 22.07
C SER A 181 -8.23 -15.98 21.61
N GLU A 182 -8.00 -15.71 20.33
CA GLU A 182 -6.66 -15.35 19.81
C GLU A 182 -6.44 -13.85 19.62
N SER A 183 -7.49 -13.04 19.80
CA SER A 183 -7.43 -11.58 19.60
C SER A 183 -6.85 -10.79 20.78
N LYS A 184 -6.65 -11.45 21.94
CA LYS A 184 -6.17 -10.84 23.18
C LYS A 184 -4.82 -11.36 23.68
N GLU A 185 -4.17 -12.26 22.96
CA GLU A 185 -2.74 -12.47 23.20
C GLU A 185 -2.01 -11.26 22.63
N LYS A 186 -1.60 -10.39 23.56
CA LYS A 186 -0.64 -9.34 23.36
C LYS A 186 0.43 -9.86 22.41
N ILE A 187 0.70 -9.10 21.36
CA ILE A 187 1.99 -9.16 20.67
C ILE A 187 3.02 -8.64 21.68
N GLN A 188 3.35 -9.48 22.66
CA GLN A 188 4.56 -9.46 23.44
C GLN A 188 5.43 -10.54 22.80
N LEU A 189 6.12 -10.15 21.73
CA LEU A 189 7.30 -10.86 21.29
C LEU A 189 8.38 -10.51 22.32
N ASN A 190 8.86 -11.52 23.03
CA ASN A 190 10.01 -11.42 23.93
C ASN A 190 11.25 -10.92 23.19
#